data_AF-A0A353BZT5-F1
#
_entry.id   AF-A0A353BZT5-F1
#
_cell.length_a   1.000
_cell.length_b   1.000
_cell.length_c   1.000
_cell.angle_alpha   90.00
_cell.angle_beta   90.00
_cell.angle_gamma   90.00
#
_symmetry.space_group_name_H-M   'P 1'
#
loop_
_entity.id
_entity.type
_entity.pdbx_description
1 polymer ?
#
loop_
_entity_poly.entity_id
_entity_poly.type
_entity_poly.pdbx_seq_one_letter_code
_entity_poly.pdbx_strand_id
1 'polypeptide(L)'
;YVKWDMNRNMTEIGSAKLPPERQRETAHRYILNLYKMMDKVTSSFPQILFESCSGGGGRFDPGILYFMPQIWTSDDTDAIARLKIQYGTSLVYPPVTMGSHVSAVPNHQLMRETSLEIRGHVASSGCFGYELDLNTLKAAEQQLVKQQVAFYKEIRH
;
A
#
# COMPACT_ATOMS: atom_id res chain seq x y z
N TYR A 1 0.02 -11.83 -8.26
CA TYR A 1 0.02 -10.68 -7.34
C TYR A 1 -0.96 -10.96 -6.22
N VAL A 2 -0.63 -10.60 -4.98
CA VAL A 2 -1.54 -10.68 -3.82
C VAL A 2 -1.38 -9.41 -3.00
N LYS A 3 -2.48 -8.71 -2.70
CA LYS A 3 -2.53 -7.67 -1.68
C LYS A 3 -2.94 -8.31 -0.35
N TRP A 4 -2.05 -8.29 0.65
CA TRP A 4 -2.31 -8.87 1.98
C TRP A 4 -2.64 -7.75 2.97
N ASP A 5 -3.90 -7.65 3.35
CA ASP A 5 -4.42 -6.55 4.17
C ASP A 5 -4.69 -6.94 5.64
N MET A 6 -4.79 -5.93 6.51
CA MET A 6 -5.20 -6.04 7.91
C MET A 6 -5.83 -4.74 8.42
N ASN A 7 -7.13 -4.80 8.71
CA ASN A 7 -7.94 -3.59 8.89
C ASN A 7 -8.32 -3.27 10.35
N ARG A 8 -7.62 -3.83 11.34
CA ARG A 8 -7.88 -3.48 12.74
C ARG A 8 -6.73 -3.79 13.68
N ASN A 9 -6.59 -3.01 14.74
CA ASN A 9 -5.67 -3.30 15.83
C ASN A 9 -6.18 -4.41 16.77
N MET A 10 -5.26 -5.00 17.53
CA MET A 10 -5.60 -5.96 18.58
C MET A 10 -6.28 -5.26 19.76
N THR A 11 -7.38 -5.83 20.23
CA THR A 11 -8.04 -5.48 21.49
C THR A 11 -8.22 -6.77 22.29
N GLU A 12 -8.48 -6.69 23.60
CA GLU A 12 -8.66 -7.84 24.50
C GLU A 12 -7.53 -8.89 24.37
N ILE A 13 -6.27 -8.43 24.40
CA ILE A 13 -5.10 -9.26 24.10
C ILE A 13 -4.97 -10.42 25.11
N GLY A 14 -5.15 -11.63 24.60
CA GLY A 14 -4.92 -12.87 25.33
C GLY A 14 -4.89 -14.10 24.42
N SER A 15 -4.46 -15.23 24.97
CA SER A 15 -4.44 -16.51 24.27
C SER A 15 -4.95 -17.62 25.18
N ALA A 16 -5.99 -18.32 24.75
CA ALA A 16 -6.49 -19.50 25.48
C ALA A 16 -5.47 -20.66 25.55
N LYS A 17 -4.40 -20.61 24.75
CA LYS A 17 -3.32 -21.62 24.73
C LYS A 17 -2.16 -21.28 25.65
N LEU A 18 -2.14 -20.09 26.25
CA LEU A 18 -1.08 -19.66 27.17
C LEU A 18 -1.59 -19.69 28.61
N PRO A 19 -0.77 -20.14 29.57
CA PRO A 19 -1.11 -20.02 30.99
C PRO A 19 -1.09 -18.54 31.44
N PRO A 20 -1.71 -18.20 32.58
CA PRO A 20 -1.87 -16.80 33.04
C PRO A 20 -0.57 -15.99 33.07
N GLU A 21 0.52 -16.58 33.55
CA GLU A 21 1.84 -15.95 33.68
C GLU A 21 2.51 -15.60 32.34
N ARG A 22 2.00 -16.14 31.23
CA ARG A 22 2.54 -15.93 29.87
C ARG A 22 1.63 -15.10 28.97
N GLN A 23 0.49 -14.63 29.46
CA GLN A 23 -0.47 -13.87 28.64
C GLN A 23 0.13 -12.60 28.02
N ARG A 24 1.14 -11.99 28.67
CA ARG A 24 1.85 -10.80 28.17
C ARG A 24 2.76 -11.08 26.97
N GLU A 25 3.05 -12.35 26.65
CA GLU A 25 3.81 -12.74 25.46
C GLU A 25 2.95 -12.74 24.18
N THR A 26 1.62 -12.70 24.32
CA THR A 26 0.66 -12.94 23.21
C THR A 26 0.91 -12.04 22.00
N ALA A 27 1.07 -10.74 22.21
CA ALA A 27 1.25 -9.79 21.09
C ALA A 27 2.54 -10.07 20.31
N HIS A 28 3.66 -10.29 21.02
CA HIS A 28 4.92 -10.61 20.36
C HIS A 28 4.86 -11.98 19.65
N ARG A 29 4.27 -13.00 20.29
CA ARG A 29 4.04 -14.31 19.67
C ARG A 29 3.14 -14.24 18.44
N TYR A 30 2.16 -13.35 18.42
CA TYR A 30 1.34 -13.11 17.23
C TYR A 30 2.23 -12.63 16.07
N ILE A 31 3.08 -11.62 16.31
CA ILE A 31 3.98 -11.07 15.29
C ILE A 31 4.97 -12.13 14.79
N LEU A 32 5.56 -12.93 15.69
CA LEU A 32 6.45 -14.04 15.30
C LEU A 32 5.75 -15.07 14.40
N ASN A 33 4.49 -15.41 14.71
CA ASN A 33 3.72 -16.34 13.90
C ASN A 33 3.27 -15.73 12.58
N LEU A 34 2.94 -14.43 12.55
CA LEU A 34 2.68 -13.69 11.32
C LEU A 34 3.91 -13.74 10.40
N TYR A 35 5.10 -13.46 10.93
CA TYR A 35 6.36 -13.54 10.18
C TYR A 35 6.61 -14.95 9.65
N LYS A 36 6.43 -15.98 10.49
CA LYS A 36 6.55 -17.39 10.05
C LYS A 36 5.57 -17.74 8.94
N MET A 37 4.33 -17.23 9.00
CA MET A 37 3.32 -17.45 7.97
C MET A 37 3.70 -16.74 6.67
N MET A 38 4.09 -15.46 6.75
CA MET A 38 4.51 -14.70 5.58
C MET A 38 5.72 -15.35 4.91
N ASP A 39 6.76 -15.71 5.67
CA ASP A 39 7.94 -16.42 5.17
C ASP A 39 7.58 -17.71 4.42
N LYS A 40 6.72 -18.54 5.03
CA LYS A 40 6.27 -19.79 4.41
C LYS A 40 5.52 -19.52 3.11
N VAL A 41 4.60 -18.55 3.10
CA VAL A 41 3.77 -18.25 1.93
C VAL A 41 4.62 -17.66 0.80
N THR A 42 5.43 -16.64 1.09
CA THR A 42 6.24 -15.96 0.07
C THR A 42 7.32 -16.89 -0.49
N SER A 43 7.94 -17.73 0.34
CA SER A 43 8.92 -18.74 -0.11
C SER A 43 8.29 -19.87 -0.92
N SER A 44 7.03 -20.22 -0.65
CA SER A 44 6.31 -21.26 -1.44
C SER A 44 5.84 -20.76 -2.80
N PHE A 45 5.72 -19.44 -2.98
CA PHE A 45 5.23 -18.81 -4.20
C PHE A 45 6.13 -17.65 -4.64
N PRO A 46 7.43 -17.91 -4.93
CA PRO A 46 8.42 -16.87 -5.22
C PRO A 46 8.09 -16.04 -6.48
N GLN A 47 7.27 -16.57 -7.39
CA GLN A 47 6.80 -15.89 -8.59
C GLN A 47 5.66 -14.89 -8.34
N ILE A 48 5.07 -14.88 -7.14
CA ILE A 48 3.99 -13.97 -6.79
C ILE A 48 4.57 -12.70 -6.17
N LEU A 49 4.28 -11.56 -6.78
CA LEU A 49 4.47 -10.26 -6.13
C LEU A 49 3.45 -10.09 -5.00
N PHE A 50 3.93 -9.94 -3.77
CA PHE A 50 3.11 -9.62 -2.61
C PHE A 50 3.22 -8.12 -2.29
N GLU A 51 2.08 -7.50 -2.04
CA GLU A 51 1.98 -6.14 -1.52
C GLU A 51 1.30 -6.18 -0.16
N SER A 52 1.96 -5.61 0.86
CA SER A 52 1.36 -5.54 2.18
C SER A 52 0.42 -4.34 2.31
N CYS A 53 -0.58 -4.46 3.18
CA CYS A 53 -1.50 -3.40 3.49
C CYS A 53 -1.98 -3.56 4.95
N SER A 54 -2.32 -2.43 5.57
CA SER A 54 -2.94 -2.41 6.89
C SER A 54 -3.83 -1.17 7.01
N GLY A 55 -4.91 -1.12 6.22
CA GLY A 55 -5.69 0.11 6.02
C GLY A 55 -4.81 1.26 5.48
N GLY A 56 -4.06 0.97 4.40
CA GLY A 56 -2.92 1.78 3.99
C GLY A 56 -1.63 1.38 4.71
N GLY A 57 -0.81 2.36 5.07
CA GLY A 57 0.53 2.18 5.62
C GLY A 57 0.60 1.85 7.11
N GLY A 58 -0.44 1.27 7.71
CA GLY A 58 -0.50 0.98 9.15
C GLY A 58 0.58 0.02 9.67
N ARG A 59 1.26 -0.70 8.76
CA ARG A 59 2.44 -1.53 9.02
C ARG A 59 3.51 -1.32 7.95
N PHE A 60 3.81 -0.05 7.65
CA PHE A 60 4.89 0.32 6.75
C PHE A 60 6.22 0.33 7.53
N ASP A 61 6.86 -0.84 7.61
CA ASP A 61 8.10 -1.01 8.36
C ASP A 61 9.07 -2.01 7.69
N PRO A 62 10.38 -1.97 8.02
CA PRO A 62 11.38 -2.86 7.42
C PRO A 62 11.12 -4.35 7.65
N GLY A 63 10.46 -4.70 8.76
CA GLY A 63 10.14 -6.10 9.08
C GLY A 63 9.13 -6.68 8.10
N ILE A 64 8.13 -5.90 7.70
CA ILE A 64 7.19 -6.29 6.65
C ILE A 64 7.84 -6.30 5.26
N LEU A 65 8.70 -5.32 4.96
CA LEU A 65 9.39 -5.22 3.66
C LEU A 65 10.33 -6.39 3.37
N TYR A 66 10.84 -7.07 4.40
CA TYR A 66 11.60 -8.31 4.22
C TYR A 66 10.78 -9.40 3.49
N PHE A 67 9.46 -9.46 3.73
CA PHE A 67 8.58 -10.48 3.14
C PHE A 67 7.88 -10.00 1.88
N MET A 68 7.50 -8.71 1.82
CA MET A 68 6.69 -8.15 0.74
C MET A 68 7.35 -6.87 0.24
N PRO A 69 7.86 -6.84 -1.01
CA PRO A 69 8.75 -5.77 -1.47
C PRO A 69 8.07 -4.40 -1.67
N GLN A 70 6.74 -4.34 -1.61
CA GLN A 70 5.99 -3.09 -1.68
C GLN A 70 4.80 -3.09 -0.71
N ILE A 71 4.38 -1.89 -0.30
CA ILE A 71 3.34 -1.66 0.69
C ILE A 71 2.38 -0.61 0.15
N TRP A 72 1.08 -0.81 0.35
CA TRP A 72 0.08 0.20 0.07
C TRP A 72 0.26 1.38 1.04
N THR A 73 0.76 2.51 0.52
CA THR A 73 1.29 3.59 1.38
C THR A 73 0.20 4.25 2.24
N SER A 74 -1.00 4.46 1.68
CA SER A 74 -2.12 5.09 2.38
C SER A 74 -3.41 4.85 1.59
N ASP A 75 -4.51 4.62 2.32
CA ASP A 75 -5.87 4.66 1.75
C ASP A 75 -6.30 6.07 1.34
N ASP A 76 -5.63 7.10 1.85
CA ASP A 76 -5.75 8.46 1.31
C ASP A 76 -4.98 8.55 -0.01
N THR A 77 -5.74 8.57 -1.11
CA THR A 77 -5.26 8.70 -2.49
C THR A 77 -5.42 10.12 -3.04
N ASP A 78 -5.76 11.10 -2.20
CA ASP A 78 -5.76 12.49 -2.64
C ASP A 78 -4.35 12.94 -3.02
N ALA A 79 -4.19 13.54 -4.21
CA ALA A 79 -2.87 13.91 -4.73
C ALA A 79 -2.12 14.87 -3.81
N ILE A 80 -2.80 15.84 -3.20
CA ILE A 80 -2.16 16.85 -2.36
C ILE A 80 -1.83 16.28 -0.97
N ALA A 81 -2.69 15.43 -0.40
CA ALA A 81 -2.38 14.72 0.84
C ALA A 81 -1.20 13.76 0.65
N ARG A 82 -1.18 13.04 -0.49
CA ARG A 82 -0.11 12.11 -0.87
C ARG A 82 1.26 12.77 -0.97
N LEU A 83 1.37 14.07 -1.31
CA LEU A 83 2.65 14.78 -1.28
C LEU A 83 3.32 14.71 0.08
N LYS A 84 2.58 15.00 1.17
CA LYS A 84 3.12 14.94 2.53
C LYS A 84 3.41 13.50 2.97
N ILE A 85 2.48 12.59 2.67
CA ILE A 85 2.60 11.18 3.05
C ILE A 85 3.82 10.55 2.38
N GLN A 86 3.94 10.65 1.06
CA GLN A 86 5.05 10.08 0.30
C GLN A 86 6.39 10.73 0.67
N TYR A 87 6.41 12.04 0.93
CA TYR A 87 7.62 12.72 1.42
C TYR A 87 8.04 12.20 2.81
N GLY A 88 7.10 12.01 3.72
CA GLY A 88 7.39 11.46 5.05
C GLY A 88 7.88 10.01 4.98
N THR A 89 7.23 9.18 4.16
CA THR A 89 7.62 7.79 3.94
C THR A 89 9.01 7.70 3.29
N SER A 90 9.35 8.60 2.35
CA SER A 90 10.65 8.57 1.65
C SER A 90 11.85 8.95 2.51
N LEU A 91 11.65 9.47 3.73
CA LEU A 91 12.74 9.71 4.68
C LEU A 91 13.46 8.41 5.08
N VAL A 92 12.76 7.28 5.03
CA VAL A 92 13.30 5.97 5.45
C VAL A 92 13.20 4.93 4.34
N TYR A 93 12.13 4.96 3.54
CA TYR A 93 11.81 3.89 2.60
C TYR A 93 11.98 4.34 1.15
N PRO A 94 12.57 3.51 0.27
CA PRO A 94 12.77 3.89 -1.12
C PRO A 94 11.42 3.94 -1.88
N PRO A 95 11.29 4.77 -2.93
CA PRO A 95 10.05 4.91 -3.71
C PRO A 95 9.46 3.61 -4.26
N VAL A 96 10.31 2.63 -4.60
CA VAL A 96 9.90 1.31 -5.09
C VAL A 96 9.11 0.48 -4.06
N THR A 97 9.08 0.89 -2.79
CA THR A 97 8.28 0.23 -1.76
C THR A 97 6.90 0.86 -1.57
N MET A 98 6.64 2.02 -2.19
CA MET A 98 5.45 2.84 -1.92
C MET A 98 4.38 2.67 -3.00
N GLY A 99 3.36 1.84 -2.75
CA GLY A 99 2.16 1.77 -3.61
C GLY A 99 1.45 3.12 -3.69
N SER A 100 1.20 3.61 -4.91
CA SER A 100 0.55 4.90 -5.15
C SER A 100 -0.31 4.87 -6.41
N HIS A 101 -1.63 5.02 -6.23
CA HIS A 101 -2.59 4.95 -7.32
C HIS A 101 -3.24 6.29 -7.62
N VAL A 102 -3.53 6.51 -8.90
CA VAL A 102 -4.48 7.53 -9.33
C VAL A 102 -5.89 7.02 -9.00
N SER A 103 -6.63 7.71 -8.14
CA SER A 103 -8.03 7.40 -7.80
C SER A 103 -9.01 8.39 -8.42
N ALA A 104 -10.31 8.14 -8.35
CA ALA A 104 -11.36 9.07 -8.79
C ALA A 104 -11.38 10.40 -8.01
N VAL A 105 -12.04 11.42 -8.59
CA VAL A 105 -12.36 12.70 -7.92
C VAL A 105 -13.87 12.99 -8.06
N PRO A 106 -14.52 13.70 -7.10
CA PRO A 106 -13.97 14.19 -5.83
C PRO A 106 -13.38 13.06 -4.98
N ASN A 107 -12.20 13.29 -4.38
CA ASN A 107 -11.51 12.26 -3.60
C ASN A 107 -12.41 11.75 -2.47
N HIS A 108 -12.42 10.44 -2.22
CA HIS A 108 -13.36 9.85 -1.25
C HIS A 108 -13.05 10.18 0.22
N GLN A 109 -11.79 10.42 0.57
CA GLN A 109 -11.38 10.66 1.96
C GLN A 109 -11.55 12.13 2.35
N LEU A 110 -11.25 13.05 1.44
CA LEU A 110 -11.15 14.49 1.71
C LEU A 110 -12.08 15.35 0.85
N MET A 111 -12.84 14.75 -0.09
CA MET A 111 -13.74 15.44 -1.02
C MET A 111 -13.07 16.49 -1.91
N ARG A 112 -11.73 16.45 -2.04
CA ARG A 112 -10.94 17.38 -2.86
C ARG A 112 -11.03 17.01 -4.33
N GLU A 113 -11.14 18.01 -5.18
CA GLU A 113 -11.00 17.86 -6.63
C GLU A 113 -9.59 18.25 -7.08
N THR A 114 -8.99 17.43 -7.93
CA THR A 114 -7.68 17.67 -8.53
C THR A 114 -7.67 17.17 -9.98
N SER A 115 -6.84 17.78 -10.83
CA SER A 115 -6.72 17.35 -12.22
C SER A 115 -6.21 15.90 -12.32
N LEU A 116 -6.52 15.21 -13.40
CA LEU A 116 -5.95 13.87 -13.67
C LEU A 116 -4.43 13.93 -13.84
N GLU A 117 -3.90 15.05 -14.31
CA GLU A 117 -2.48 15.31 -14.49
C GLU A 117 -1.71 15.29 -13.15
N ILE A 118 -2.10 16.11 -12.17
CA ILE A 118 -1.41 16.14 -10.87
C ILE A 118 -1.54 14.80 -10.12
N ARG A 119 -2.70 14.13 -10.20
CA ARG A 119 -2.86 12.77 -9.64
C ARG A 119 -1.87 11.79 -10.26
N GLY A 120 -1.69 11.84 -11.59
CA GLY A 120 -0.70 11.02 -12.29
C GLY A 120 0.74 11.32 -11.89
N HIS A 121 1.12 12.59 -11.77
CA HIS A 121 2.47 12.99 -11.34
C HIS A 121 2.78 12.53 -9.91
N VAL A 122 1.84 12.69 -8.99
CA VAL A 122 2.04 12.26 -7.59
C VAL A 122 2.12 10.73 -7.49
N ALA A 123 1.23 10.01 -8.19
CA ALA A 123 1.21 8.55 -8.18
C ALA A 123 2.47 7.94 -8.83
N SER A 124 2.99 8.56 -9.90
CA SER A 124 4.22 8.09 -10.58
C SER A 124 5.50 8.30 -9.75
N SER A 125 5.42 8.98 -8.60
CA SER A 125 6.53 9.11 -7.66
C SER A 125 6.69 7.90 -6.72
N GLY A 126 5.88 6.85 -6.88
CA GLY A 126 6.01 5.57 -6.20
C GLY A 126 5.76 4.40 -7.16
N CYS A 127 5.31 3.26 -6.64
CA CYS A 127 4.79 2.15 -7.43
C CYS A 127 3.41 2.51 -7.99
N PHE A 128 3.40 2.92 -9.26
CA PHE A 128 2.25 3.51 -9.93
C PHE A 128 1.13 2.50 -10.25
N GLY A 129 -0.11 2.93 -10.08
CA GLY A 129 -1.30 2.19 -10.51
C GLY A 129 -2.54 3.08 -10.62
N TYR A 130 -3.69 2.46 -10.86
CA TYR A 130 -4.99 3.12 -10.98
C TYR A 130 -6.03 2.43 -10.10
N GLU A 131 -6.86 3.23 -9.44
CA GLU A 131 -7.92 2.78 -8.53
C GLU A 131 -9.19 3.61 -8.74
N LEU A 132 -9.78 3.48 -9.92
CA LEU A 132 -11.04 4.09 -10.32
C LEU A 132 -11.76 3.26 -11.38
N ASP A 133 -13.04 3.53 -11.60
CA ASP A 133 -13.78 2.91 -12.69
C ASP A 133 -13.42 3.53 -14.04
N LEU A 134 -12.59 2.83 -14.82
CA LEU A 134 -12.14 3.26 -16.14
C LEU A 134 -13.29 3.42 -17.15
N ASN A 135 -14.44 2.78 -16.95
CA ASN A 135 -15.60 2.89 -17.84
C ASN A 135 -16.29 4.24 -17.75
N THR A 136 -16.03 5.00 -16.69
CA THR A 136 -16.63 6.33 -16.46
C THR A 136 -15.81 7.46 -17.09
N LEU A 137 -14.60 7.17 -17.56
CA LEU A 137 -13.69 8.17 -18.11
C LEU A 137 -14.11 8.64 -19.50
N LYS A 138 -14.07 9.96 -19.73
CA LYS A 138 -14.23 10.56 -21.06
C LYS A 138 -13.07 10.16 -21.96
N ALA A 139 -13.27 10.20 -23.28
CA ALA A 139 -12.24 9.85 -24.26
C ALA A 139 -10.92 10.63 -24.07
N ALA A 140 -11.01 11.92 -23.72
CA ALA A 140 -9.83 12.75 -23.43
C ALA A 140 -9.07 12.26 -22.17
N GLU A 141 -9.77 11.83 -21.13
CA GLU A 141 -9.18 11.30 -19.90
C GLU A 141 -8.54 9.93 -20.15
N GLN A 142 -9.20 9.06 -20.92
CA GLN A 142 -8.62 7.77 -21.33
C GLN A 142 -7.33 7.97 -22.14
N GLN A 143 -7.28 8.99 -22.99
CA GLN A 143 -6.06 9.34 -23.72
C GLN A 143 -4.95 9.81 -22.79
N LEU A 144 -5.28 10.61 -21.78
CA LEU A 144 -4.32 11.03 -20.75
C LEU A 144 -3.81 9.85 -19.91
N VAL A 145 -4.68 8.91 -19.54
CA VAL A 145 -4.29 7.65 -18.87
C VAL A 145 -3.28 6.87 -19.73
N LYS A 146 -3.54 6.72 -21.04
CA LYS A 146 -2.58 6.05 -21.95
C LYS A 146 -1.22 6.75 -21.97
N GLN A 147 -1.21 8.07 -22.02
CA GLN A 147 0.02 8.86 -21.99
C GLN A 147 0.77 8.70 -20.67
N GLN A 148 0.07 8.74 -19.53
CA GLN A 148 0.66 8.52 -18.20
C GLN A 148 1.27 7.12 -18.08
N VAL A 149 0.59 6.08 -18.55
CA VAL A 149 1.12 4.71 -18.56
C VAL A 149 2.35 4.59 -19.45
N ALA A 150 2.34 5.21 -20.64
CA ALA A 150 3.48 5.20 -21.54
C ALA A 150 4.68 5.90 -20.91
N PHE A 151 4.49 7.11 -20.40
CA PHE A 151 5.50 7.88 -19.68
C PHE A 151 6.08 7.09 -18.48
N TYR A 152 5.23 6.51 -17.63
CA TYR A 152 5.72 5.74 -16.48
C TYR A 152 6.55 4.53 -16.92
N LYS A 153 6.19 3.86 -18.02
CA LYS A 153 6.99 2.75 -18.57
C LYS A 153 8.38 3.19 -19.04
N GLU A 154 8.54 4.43 -19.48
CA GLU A 154 9.83 5.01 -19.89
C GLU A 154 10.74 5.34 -18.70
N ILE A 155 10.18 5.61 -17.51
CA ILE A 155 10.97 6.09 -16.35
C ILE A 155 11.11 5.07 -15.20
N ARG A 156 10.35 3.97 -15.19
CA ARG A 156 10.23 3.03 -14.05
C ARG A 156 11.39 2.02 -13.88
N HIS A 157 12.59 2.35 -14.37
CA HIS A 157 13.74 1.43 -14.40
C HIS A 157 14.17 0.92 -13.02
#